data_AF-A0A7X8WWH2-F1
#
_entry.id   AF-A0A7X8WWH2-F1
#
_cell.length_a   1.000
_cell.length_b   1.000
_cell.length_c   1.000
_cell.angle_alpha   90.00
_cell.angle_beta   90.00
_cell.angle_gamma   90.00
#
_symmetry.space_group_name_H-M   'P 1'
#
loop_
_entity.id
_entity.type
_entity.pdbx_description
1 polymer ?
#
loop_
_entity_poly.entity_id
_entity_poly.type
_entity_poly.pdbx_seq_one_letter_code
_entity_poly.pdbx_strand_id
1 'polypeptide(L)' 'MPRCQRKHLKRLNAPHHWMLAKSAGKFSVHPSTGPHKLRECLPIMVFLR' A
#
# COMPACT_ATOMS: atom_id res chain seq x y z
N MET A 1 18.15 1.88 -15.14
CA MET A 1 16.84 1.47 -15.70
C MET A 1 15.84 2.59 -15.45
N PRO A 2 15.19 3.16 -16.47
CA PRO A 2 14.11 4.14 -16.25
C PRO A 2 12.98 3.50 -15.44
N ARG A 3 12.46 4.21 -14.43
CA ARG A 3 11.38 3.72 -13.55
C ARG A 3 10.04 4.28 -14.02
N CYS A 4 9.12 3.40 -14.40
CA CYS A 4 7.72 3.75 -14.62
C CYS A 4 6.90 3.62 -13.32
N GLN A 5 5.74 4.26 -13.25
CA GLN A 5 4.80 4.09 -12.14
C GLN A 5 4.42 2.62 -12.00
N ARG A 6 4.70 2.05 -10.82
CA ARG A 6 4.42 0.65 -10.51
C ARG A 6 3.00 0.52 -10.00
N LYS A 7 2.18 -0.31 -10.66
CA LYS A 7 0.78 -0.57 -10.26
C LYS A 7 0.64 -1.45 -9.00
N HIS A 8 1.71 -2.15 -8.60
CA HIS A 8 1.68 -3.11 -7.49
C HIS A 8 2.55 -2.64 -6.32
N LEU A 9 2.01 -2.75 -5.10
CA LEU A 9 2.74 -2.51 -3.86
C LEU A 9 3.02 -3.84 -3.15
N LYS A 10 4.30 -4.11 -2.84
CA LYS A 10 4.68 -5.28 -2.03
C LYS A 10 4.32 -5.01 -0.58
N ARG A 11 3.81 -6.02 0.13
CA ARG A 11 3.40 -5.86 1.53
C ARG A 11 4.56 -5.47 2.46
N LEU A 12 5.76 -5.96 2.18
CA LEU A 12 6.98 -5.55 2.91
C LEU A 12 7.30 -4.06 2.78
N ASN A 13 6.83 -3.41 1.71
CA ASN A 13 7.05 -1.99 1.45
C ASN A 13 5.82 -1.15 1.81
N ALA A 14 4.78 -1.76 2.37
CA ALA A 14 3.61 -1.04 2.83
C ALA A 14 3.98 -0.19 4.05
N PRO A 15 3.32 0.97 4.25
CA PRO A 15 3.49 1.77 5.46
C PRO A 15 3.18 0.98 6.74
N HIS A 16 3.97 1.24 7.79
CA HIS A 16 3.86 0.52 9.06
C HIS A 16 2.54 0.79 9.80
N HIS A 17 1.99 2.00 9.65
CA HIS A 17 0.73 2.39 10.29
C HIS A 17 -0.49 1.66 9.74
N TRP A 18 -0.36 0.94 8.61
CA TRP A 18 -1.42 0.06 8.11
C TRP A 18 -1.50 -1.27 8.86
N MET A 19 -0.54 -1.56 9.75
CA MET A 19 -0.53 -2.74 10.64
C MET A 19 -0.78 -4.07 9.90
N LEU A 20 -0.21 -4.23 8.70
CA LEU A 20 -0.36 -5.45 7.90
C LEU A 20 0.58 -6.56 8.37
N ALA A 21 0.03 -7.75 8.63
CA ALA A 21 0.84 -8.91 8.99
C ALA A 21 1.79 -9.34 7.85
N LYS A 22 3.06 -9.58 8.18
CA LYS A 22 4.13 -9.93 7.21
C LYS A 22 3.82 -11.17 6.36
N SER A 23 3.17 -12.17 6.96
CA SER A 23 2.95 -13.49 6.36
C SER A 23 1.59 -13.63 5.65
N ALA A 24 0.66 -12.69 5.82
CA ALA A 24 -0.72 -12.77 5.31
C ALA A 24 -0.84 -12.53 3.78
N GLY A 25 0.25 -12.68 3.04
CA GLY A 25 0.32 -12.58 1.58
C GLY A 25 1.39 -11.61 1.07
N LYS A 26 1.73 -11.74 -0.21
CA LYS A 26 2.89 -11.09 -0.85
C LYS A 26 2.69 -9.61 -1.20
N PHE A 27 1.44 -9.20 -1.43
CA PHE A 27 1.09 -7.86 -1.91
C PHE A 27 0.13 -7.15 -0.95
N SER A 28 0.22 -5.83 -0.91
CA SER A 28 -0.73 -4.96 -0.22
C SER A 28 -1.60 -4.22 -1.23
N VAL A 29 -2.62 -3.51 -0.72
CA VAL A 29 -3.41 -2.59 -1.52
C VAL A 29 -2.49 -1.47 -2.02
N HIS A 30 -2.51 -1.20 -3.33
CA HIS A 30 -1.89 -0.02 -3.90
C HIS A 30 -2.98 1.07 -3.97
N PRO A 31 -2.92 2.13 -3.14
CA PRO A 31 -3.93 3.18 -3.16
C PRO A 31 -3.89 3.95 -4.48
N SER A 32 -5.06 4.28 -5.02
CA SER A 32 -5.20 5.17 -6.17
C SER A 32 -4.69 6.57 -5.85
N THR A 33 -4.35 7.34 -6.88
CA THR A 33 -3.97 8.74 -6.73
C THR A 33 -5.15 9.55 -6.18
N GLY A 34 -4.92 10.27 -5.10
CA GLY A 34 -5.92 11.07 -4.41
C GLY A 34 -5.26 12.21 -3.62
N PRO A 35 -6.00 12.87 -2.71
CA PRO A 35 -5.51 14.06 -2.01
C PRO A 35 -4.36 13.77 -1.04
N HIS A 36 -4.32 12.56 -0.46
CA HIS A 36 -3.28 12.16 0.49
C HIS A 36 -2.15 11.41 -0.21
N LYS A 37 -0.91 11.62 0.25
CA LYS A 37 0.26 10.88 -0.24
C LYS A 37 0.18 9.41 0.19
N LEU A 38 0.83 8.53 -0.57
CA LEU A 38 0.82 7.06 -0.33
C LEU A 38 1.28 6.66 1.09
N ARG A 39 2.18 7.43 1.72
CA ARG A 39 2.67 7.17 3.08
C ARG A 39 1.89 7.87 4.18
N GLU A 40 0.99 8.78 3.85
CA GLU A 40 0.18 9.55 4.79
C GLU A 40 -1.30 9.12 4.75
N CYS A 41 -1.69 8.26 3.80
CA CYS A 41 -3.06 7.79 3.65
C CYS A 41 -3.32 6.47 4.40
N LEU A 42 -4.60 6.17 4.66
CA LEU A 42 -5.09 4.86 5.06
C LEU A 42 -6.12 4.39 4.01
N PRO A 43 -5.83 3.36 3.20
CA PRO A 43 -6.76 2.90 2.17
C PRO A 43 -8.04 2.37 2.79
N ILE A 44 -9.20 2.70 2.21
CA ILE A 44 -10.52 2.26 2.68
C ILE A 44 -10.61 0.72 2.78
N MET A 45 -9.98 -0.01 1.85
CA MET A 45 -9.93 -1.48 1.88
C MET A 45 -9.18 -2.04 3.09
N VAL A 46 -8.25 -1.28 3.70
CA VAL A 46 -7.58 -1.69 4.95
C VAL A 46 -8.48 -1.42 6.16
N PHE A 47 -9.34 -0.40 6.09
CA PHE A 47 -10.28 -0.04 7.16
C PHE A 47 -11.48 -0.98 7.26
N LEU A 48 -12.00 -1.46 6.13
CA LEU A 48 -13.19 -2.32 6.06
C LEU A 48 -12.88 -3.82 6.16
N ARG A 49 -11.62 -4.20 6.35
CA ARG A 49 -11.15 -5.59 6.27
C ARG A 49 -10.82 -6.13 7.65
#